data_AF-A0A8C0ZKP2-F1
#
_entry.id   AF-A0A8C0ZKP2-F1
#
_cell.length_a   1.000
_cell.length_b   1.000
_cell.length_c   1.000
_cell.angle_alpha   90.00
_cell.angle_beta   90.00
_cell.angle_gamma   90.00
#
_symmetry.space_group_name_H-M   'P 1'
#
loop_
_entity.id
_entity.type
_entity.pdbx_description
1 polymer ?
#
loop_
_entity_poly.entity_id
_entity_poly.type
_entity_poly.pdbx_seq_one_letter_code
_entity_poly.pdbx_strand_id
1 'polypeptide(L)'
;MELRAAGRGVESLSRAHSKPSCLPAMDTTDVPLQAEMVELVPNGKHTAALTTSTVPSLAGDRFEENQTGVAEMEEFLPHGAEKKQTHFTDFEGKTSFGMSVFNLSNAIMGSGILGLAYAMANTGIILFLFLLTAVALLSSYSIHLLLKSSGIVGIRAYEQLGYRAFGTPGKLAAAIAITLQNIGAMSSYLYIVKSEVPLVIQTFLNLEEKTTDWYMNGNYLVILVSVTIILPLALMKQLGYLGYASGFSLSCMVFFLISVIYKKFQIPCPLPEQEGNITGILNATTVSTSDYQNGYTVLQDPEQDTCTPSFFTLNSQTAYTIPIMAFAFVCHPEVLPIYTELKDPSKKKMQCISNISIMVMYLMYFLAALFGYLTFYDRVESELLHTYNKVDPFDVLILCVRVAVLTAVTLTVPIVLFPVRRAIQQMLFQGKDFSWIRHIAIAVILLTFINLLVIFAPSILGIFGLIGATSAPCLIFIFPAIFYIRIMPKDKEPLRSTPKILAACFALLGVVFMIMSLSFIIIDWATGGGKSGGSH
;
A
#
# COMPACT_ATOMS: atom_id res chain seq x y z
N MET A 1 -11.83 -41.00 67.91
CA MET A 1 -12.88 -39.98 67.69
C MET A 1 -12.38 -38.73 68.42
N GLU A 2 -12.16 -37.66 67.66
CA GLU A 2 -11.53 -36.37 68.00
C GLU A 2 -10.01 -36.30 68.34
N LEU A 3 -9.38 -35.32 67.64
CA LEU A 3 -8.36 -34.34 68.06
C LEU A 3 -6.91 -34.37 67.50
N ARG A 4 -6.59 -33.22 66.87
CA ARG A 4 -5.32 -32.47 66.67
C ARG A 4 -4.43 -32.73 65.43
N ALA A 5 -4.33 -31.70 64.57
CA ALA A 5 -3.10 -30.91 64.23
C ALA A 5 -3.42 -29.99 63.00
N ALA A 6 -3.46 -28.64 63.13
CA ALA A 6 -2.37 -27.67 62.92
C ALA A 6 -1.75 -27.70 61.50
N GLY A 7 -1.63 -26.63 60.69
CA GLY A 7 -1.90 -25.20 60.80
C GLY A 7 -1.17 -24.43 59.66
N ARG A 8 -1.56 -23.17 59.41
CA ARG A 8 -0.92 -22.13 58.53
C ARG A 8 -0.99 -22.40 57.02
N GLY A 9 -1.16 -21.44 56.12
CA GLY A 9 -1.19 -19.97 56.16
C GLY A 9 -1.39 -19.43 54.72
N VAL A 10 -1.64 -18.12 54.65
CA VAL A 10 -2.03 -17.28 53.51
C VAL A 10 -0.95 -17.11 52.41
N GLU A 11 -1.34 -17.07 51.13
CA GLU A 11 -0.73 -16.29 50.00
C GLU A 11 -1.64 -16.42 48.75
N SER A 12 -2.35 -15.40 48.26
CA SER A 12 -1.98 -14.13 47.59
C SER A 12 -2.11 -14.20 46.04
N LEU A 13 -2.67 -13.13 45.49
CA LEU A 13 -2.92 -12.83 44.08
C LEU A 13 -1.71 -13.10 43.16
N SER A 14 -1.96 -13.67 41.98
CA SER A 14 -1.19 -13.25 40.79
C SER A 14 -2.04 -13.23 39.52
N ARG A 15 -2.03 -12.03 38.94
CA ARG A 15 -2.73 -11.55 37.76
C ARG A 15 -1.92 -11.97 36.53
N ALA A 16 -2.39 -12.96 35.78
CA ALA A 16 -1.71 -13.38 34.55
C ALA A 16 -1.94 -12.34 33.42
N HIS A 17 -1.03 -11.38 33.32
CA HIS A 17 -0.82 -10.60 32.10
C HIS A 17 -0.20 -11.53 31.05
N SER A 18 -0.98 -11.96 30.06
CA SER A 18 -0.45 -12.62 28.87
C SER A 18 0.27 -11.57 27.98
N LYS A 19 1.60 -11.55 28.01
CA LYS A 19 2.40 -10.86 26.97
C LYS A 19 2.32 -11.64 25.65
N PRO A 20 2.12 -11.00 24.49
CA PRO A 20 2.26 -11.66 23.19
C PRO A 20 3.73 -11.62 22.76
N SER A 21 4.49 -12.67 23.07
CA SER A 21 5.86 -12.83 22.55
C SER A 21 5.80 -13.34 21.11
N CYS A 22 6.33 -12.55 20.18
CA CYS A 22 6.36 -12.81 18.72
C CYS A 22 7.71 -13.39 18.24
N LEU A 23 8.46 -14.09 19.09
CA LEU A 23 9.69 -14.78 18.71
C LEU A 23 9.42 -16.29 18.58
N PRO A 24 9.86 -16.95 17.50
CA PRO A 24 9.81 -18.40 17.42
C PRO A 24 10.79 -19.01 18.44
N ALA A 25 10.33 -20.01 19.19
CA ALA A 25 11.21 -20.89 19.94
C ALA A 25 12.02 -21.72 18.93
N MET A 26 13.34 -21.73 19.11
CA MET A 26 14.30 -22.45 18.28
C MET A 26 14.46 -23.84 18.91
N ASP A 27 13.86 -24.86 18.30
CA ASP A 27 14.03 -26.25 18.72
C ASP A 27 15.27 -26.82 18.03
N THR A 28 16.29 -27.13 18.83
CA THR A 28 17.53 -27.76 18.40
C THR A 28 17.40 -29.27 18.58
N THR A 29 17.45 -30.02 17.47
CA THR A 29 18.19 -31.30 17.23
C THR A 29 17.49 -32.07 16.11
N ASP A 30 18.14 -32.19 14.95
CA ASP A 30 18.42 -33.48 14.27
C ASP A 30 18.99 -33.24 12.86
N VAL A 31 20.17 -33.78 12.64
CA VAL A 31 20.97 -33.89 11.40
C VAL A 31 21.74 -35.22 11.52
N PRO A 32 22.15 -35.96 10.46
CA PRO A 32 21.97 -35.81 9.01
C PRO A 32 21.50 -37.11 8.28
N LEU A 33 21.22 -37.04 6.96
CA LEU A 33 22.02 -37.78 5.96
C LEU A 33 21.85 -37.22 4.53
N GLN A 34 22.96 -37.14 3.82
CA GLN A 34 23.12 -36.67 2.44
C GLN A 34 22.48 -37.63 1.41
N ALA A 35 22.00 -37.10 0.29
CA ALA A 35 21.97 -37.83 -0.98
C ALA A 35 22.08 -36.86 -2.17
N GLU A 36 22.97 -37.24 -3.07
CA GLU A 36 23.51 -36.53 -4.24
C GLU A 36 22.50 -36.13 -5.32
N MET A 37 22.90 -35.10 -6.07
CA MET A 37 22.36 -34.66 -7.35
C MET A 37 22.71 -35.67 -8.46
N VAL A 38 21.76 -36.00 -9.32
CA VAL A 38 22.05 -36.59 -10.65
C VAL A 38 21.31 -35.79 -11.72
N GLU A 39 22.12 -35.20 -12.58
CA GLU A 39 21.82 -34.48 -13.81
C GLU A 39 21.59 -35.49 -14.95
N LEU A 40 20.62 -35.26 -15.84
CA LEU A 40 20.45 -36.03 -17.08
C LEU A 40 20.28 -35.07 -18.27
N VAL A 41 21.32 -35.05 -19.11
CA VAL A 41 21.42 -34.45 -20.46
C VAL A 41 21.37 -35.59 -21.50
N PRO A 42 20.97 -35.34 -22.77
CA PRO A 42 20.23 -36.29 -23.60
C PRO A 42 21.05 -36.96 -24.73
N ASN A 43 20.46 -37.99 -25.34
CA ASN A 43 20.80 -38.54 -26.66
C ASN A 43 19.60 -39.40 -27.12
N GLY A 44 19.12 -39.51 -28.35
CA GLY A 44 19.62 -39.14 -29.67
C GLY A 44 19.14 -40.21 -30.66
N LYS A 45 18.28 -39.81 -31.63
CA LYS A 45 17.99 -40.44 -32.95
C LYS A 45 17.54 -41.92 -33.03
N HIS A 46 16.36 -42.15 -33.63
CA HIS A 46 16.28 -42.62 -35.03
C HIS A 46 14.88 -42.45 -35.64
N THR A 47 14.92 -42.25 -36.94
CA THR A 47 13.92 -41.84 -37.95
C THR A 47 13.02 -42.95 -38.49
N ALA A 48 11.94 -42.51 -39.16
CA ALA A 48 11.15 -43.16 -40.22
C ALA A 48 10.05 -44.13 -39.74
N ALA A 49 8.84 -44.21 -40.29
CA ALA A 49 8.15 -43.48 -41.36
C ALA A 49 6.72 -44.06 -41.49
N LEU A 50 5.81 -43.24 -42.03
CA LEU A 50 4.62 -43.60 -42.82
C LEU A 50 3.34 -44.20 -42.14
N THR A 51 2.27 -43.39 -42.24
CA THR A 51 0.90 -43.69 -42.79
C THR A 51 0.20 -44.98 -42.33
N THR A 52 -1.08 -45.03 -41.93
CA THR A 52 -2.29 -44.39 -42.47
C THR A 52 -3.49 -44.75 -41.57
N SER A 53 -4.47 -43.85 -41.50
CA SER A 53 -5.93 -44.07 -41.33
C SER A 53 -6.43 -45.52 -41.37
N THR A 54 -7.40 -45.92 -40.52
CA THR A 54 -8.87 -45.86 -40.79
C THR A 54 -9.66 -46.65 -39.71
N VAL A 55 -10.80 -46.11 -39.28
CA VAL A 55 -11.88 -46.72 -38.46
C VAL A 55 -12.87 -47.42 -39.43
N PRO A 56 -13.50 -48.59 -39.16
CA PRO A 56 -14.85 -48.60 -38.52
C PRO A 56 -15.34 -49.87 -37.78
N SER A 57 -16.10 -49.63 -36.69
CA SER A 57 -17.49 -50.04 -36.35
C SER A 57 -18.06 -51.47 -36.59
N LEU A 58 -19.02 -51.80 -35.71
CA LEU A 58 -20.09 -52.84 -35.67
C LEU A 58 -19.75 -54.19 -35.00
N ALA A 59 -20.30 -54.55 -33.84
CA ALA A 59 -21.69 -54.89 -33.43
C ALA A 59 -21.99 -56.41 -33.52
N GLY A 60 -22.52 -57.01 -32.43
CA GLY A 60 -23.31 -58.26 -32.50
C GLY A 60 -23.07 -59.34 -31.42
N ASP A 61 -23.99 -59.37 -30.44
CA ASP A 61 -24.76 -60.54 -29.94
C ASP A 61 -24.16 -61.75 -29.16
N ARG A 62 -24.79 -61.97 -27.98
CA ARG A 62 -25.37 -63.20 -27.37
C ARG A 62 -24.59 -64.09 -26.36
N PHE A 63 -25.14 -64.04 -25.12
CA PHE A 63 -25.41 -65.05 -24.06
C PHE A 63 -24.91 -66.51 -24.15
N GLU A 64 -24.32 -67.02 -23.05
CA GLU A 64 -24.81 -68.20 -22.26
C GLU A 64 -24.06 -68.37 -20.91
N GLU A 65 -24.78 -68.84 -19.87
CA GLU A 65 -24.35 -69.11 -18.48
C GLU A 65 -23.65 -70.49 -18.30
N ASN A 66 -22.63 -70.62 -17.43
CA ASN A 66 -22.72 -71.36 -16.14
C ASN A 66 -21.38 -71.50 -15.36
N GLN A 67 -21.44 -71.03 -14.10
CA GLN A 67 -20.95 -71.59 -12.83
C GLN A 67 -19.50 -72.09 -12.55
N THR A 68 -18.95 -71.46 -11.49
CA THR A 68 -18.04 -71.92 -10.41
C THR A 68 -16.51 -71.77 -10.55
N GLY A 69 -15.92 -71.04 -9.59
CA GLY A 69 -14.48 -71.05 -9.32
C GLY A 69 -13.95 -69.71 -8.78
N VAL A 70 -13.63 -69.67 -7.49
CA VAL A 70 -13.09 -68.56 -6.69
C VAL A 70 -11.75 -68.02 -7.23
N ALA A 71 -11.60 -66.68 -7.34
CA ALA A 71 -10.52 -65.87 -6.73
C ALA A 71 -10.31 -64.51 -7.44
N GLU A 72 -10.55 -63.44 -6.68
CA GLU A 72 -9.90 -62.11 -6.67
C GLU A 72 -9.83 -61.18 -7.90
N MET A 73 -10.02 -59.89 -7.57
CA MET A 73 -9.75 -58.62 -8.26
C MET A 73 -10.83 -57.93 -9.11
N GLU A 74 -11.13 -56.70 -8.66
CA GLU A 74 -11.53 -55.49 -9.44
C GLU A 74 -12.93 -55.49 -10.07
N GLU A 75 -13.78 -54.46 -10.06
CA GLU A 75 -13.79 -53.05 -9.69
C GLU A 75 -15.26 -52.57 -9.89
N PHE A 76 -15.58 -51.31 -9.58
CA PHE A 76 -16.83 -50.59 -9.93
C PHE A 76 -18.08 -50.80 -9.06
N LEU A 77 -18.21 -49.98 -8.01
CA LEU A 77 -19.31 -49.02 -7.87
C LEU A 77 -18.84 -47.86 -6.95
N PRO A 78 -18.66 -46.61 -7.44
CA PRO A 78 -18.58 -45.49 -6.52
C PRO A 78 -19.98 -45.17 -6.01
N HIS A 79 -20.20 -45.45 -4.73
CA HIS A 79 -21.29 -44.85 -3.96
C HIS A 79 -21.25 -43.33 -4.10
N GLY A 80 -22.45 -42.75 -4.17
CA GLY A 80 -22.71 -41.35 -4.50
C GLY A 80 -21.66 -40.37 -3.99
N ALA A 81 -21.04 -39.67 -4.93
CA ALA A 81 -20.33 -38.43 -4.65
C ALA A 81 -21.36 -37.41 -4.14
N GLU A 82 -21.55 -37.36 -2.81
CA GLU A 82 -21.85 -36.08 -2.19
C GLU A 82 -20.84 -35.08 -2.77
N LYS A 83 -21.33 -34.05 -3.47
CA LYS A 83 -20.53 -32.90 -3.85
C LYS A 83 -20.03 -32.25 -2.56
N LYS A 84 -18.91 -32.73 -2.05
CA LYS A 84 -18.14 -32.07 -0.99
C LYS A 84 -17.83 -30.68 -1.54
N GLN A 85 -18.47 -29.65 -0.98
CA GLN A 85 -18.11 -28.27 -1.28
C GLN A 85 -16.61 -28.15 -1.02
N THR A 86 -15.86 -27.83 -2.07
CA THR A 86 -14.43 -27.54 -1.96
C THR A 86 -14.28 -26.35 -1.03
N HIS A 87 -13.93 -26.63 0.22
CA HIS A 87 -13.52 -25.60 1.15
C HIS A 87 -12.16 -25.10 0.66
N PHE A 88 -12.02 -23.79 0.42
CA PHE A 88 -10.82 -23.16 -0.17
C PHE A 88 -9.52 -23.37 0.66
N THR A 89 -9.57 -24.13 1.77
CA THR A 89 -8.39 -24.55 2.54
C THR A 89 -7.45 -25.51 1.82
N ASP A 90 -7.83 -26.06 0.66
CA ASP A 90 -7.00 -27.00 -0.09
C ASP A 90 -5.90 -26.32 -0.93
N PHE A 91 -5.79 -24.99 -0.91
CA PHE A 91 -4.66 -24.28 -1.50
C PHE A 91 -3.55 -24.05 -0.47
N GLU A 92 -2.47 -24.81 -0.58
CA GLU A 92 -1.24 -24.56 0.18
C GLU A 92 -0.55 -23.29 -0.35
N GLY A 93 -0.56 -22.24 0.47
CA GLY A 93 0.20 -21.02 0.21
C GLY A 93 1.71 -21.31 0.17
N LYS A 94 2.42 -20.72 -0.79
CA LYS A 94 3.87 -20.91 -0.97
C LYS A 94 4.71 -19.77 -0.40
N THR A 95 4.08 -18.66 -0.02
CA THR A 95 4.79 -17.43 0.38
C THR A 95 5.27 -17.53 1.82
N SER A 96 6.55 -17.25 2.05
CA SER A 96 7.15 -17.27 3.39
C SER A 96 6.67 -16.11 4.27
N PHE A 97 6.91 -16.21 5.58
CA PHE A 97 6.57 -15.15 6.54
C PHE A 97 7.23 -13.81 6.18
N GLY A 98 8.54 -13.80 5.89
CA GLY A 98 9.28 -12.58 5.55
C GLY A 98 8.82 -11.95 4.23
N MET A 99 8.57 -12.77 3.20
CA MET A 99 8.03 -12.26 1.92
C MET A 99 6.63 -11.67 2.10
N SER A 100 5.81 -12.24 2.99
CA SER A 100 4.48 -11.69 3.31
C SER A 100 4.58 -10.34 4.03
N VAL A 101 5.58 -10.16 4.92
CA VAL A 101 5.89 -8.86 5.54
C VAL A 101 6.31 -7.85 4.46
N PHE A 102 7.18 -8.23 3.51
CA PHE A 102 7.60 -7.35 2.43
C PHE A 102 6.46 -6.97 1.48
N ASN A 103 5.62 -7.93 1.08
CA ASN A 103 4.47 -7.66 0.23
C ASN A 103 3.48 -6.70 0.93
N LEU A 104 3.20 -6.93 2.21
CA LEU A 104 2.30 -6.06 2.97
C LEU A 104 2.92 -4.68 3.24
N SER A 105 4.23 -4.61 3.51
CA SER A 105 4.94 -3.33 3.63
C SER A 105 4.92 -2.55 2.32
N ASN A 106 5.11 -3.20 1.17
CA ASN A 106 5.00 -2.54 -0.14
C ASN A 106 3.58 -2.02 -0.40
N ALA A 107 2.55 -2.73 0.07
CA ALA A 107 1.17 -2.25 0.00
C ALA A 107 0.90 -1.02 0.89
N ILE A 108 1.57 -0.91 2.04
CA ILE A 108 1.47 0.26 2.93
C ILE A 108 2.26 1.43 2.36
N MET A 109 3.55 1.23 2.05
CA MET A 109 4.56 2.23 1.71
C MET A 109 4.08 3.28 0.69
N GLY A 110 3.56 2.80 -0.43
CA GLY A 110 3.02 3.56 -1.55
C GLY A 110 3.64 4.94 -1.83
N SER A 111 2.82 5.85 -2.35
CA SER A 111 3.21 7.24 -2.64
C SER A 111 3.00 8.16 -1.44
N GLY A 112 2.34 7.66 -0.38
CA GLY A 112 1.98 8.46 0.79
C GLY A 112 3.20 9.03 1.51
N ILE A 113 4.33 8.31 1.50
CA ILE A 113 5.58 8.74 2.13
C ILE A 113 6.07 10.12 1.66
N LEU A 114 5.87 10.47 0.38
CA LEU A 114 6.34 11.73 -0.19
C LEU A 114 5.55 12.95 0.28
N GLY A 115 4.31 12.75 0.74
CA GLY A 115 3.44 13.80 1.27
C GLY A 115 3.50 13.96 2.80
N LEU A 116 4.22 13.08 3.52
CA LEU A 116 4.23 13.09 4.99
C LEU A 116 5.10 14.21 5.58
N ALA A 117 6.17 14.63 4.91
CA ALA A 117 6.95 15.80 5.34
C ALA A 117 6.11 17.08 5.27
N TYR A 118 5.33 17.25 4.19
CA TYR A 118 4.35 18.34 4.07
C TYR A 118 3.31 18.29 5.19
N ALA A 119 2.78 17.10 5.47
CA ALA A 119 1.83 16.91 6.56
C ALA A 119 2.43 17.32 7.92
N MET A 120 3.70 17.01 8.18
CA MET A 120 4.39 17.42 9.41
C MET A 120 4.62 18.94 9.46
N ALA A 121 5.01 19.58 8.35
CA ALA A 121 5.17 21.03 8.29
C ALA A 121 3.87 21.78 8.68
N ASN A 122 2.71 21.23 8.29
CA ASN A 122 1.41 21.85 8.54
C ASN A 122 0.75 21.47 9.88
N THR A 123 1.30 20.52 10.63
CA THR A 123 0.79 20.15 11.97
C THR A 123 1.76 20.44 13.11
N GLY A 124 3.04 20.59 12.79
CA GLY A 124 4.12 20.52 13.75
C GLY A 124 4.40 19.08 14.21
N ILE A 125 5.56 18.90 14.87
CA ILE A 125 6.11 17.58 15.19
C ILE A 125 5.22 16.79 16.16
N ILE A 126 4.69 17.43 17.22
CA ILE A 126 3.97 16.72 18.29
C ILE A 126 2.62 16.23 17.78
N LEU A 127 1.86 17.12 17.12
CA LEU A 127 0.55 16.76 16.57
C LEU A 127 0.71 15.72 15.44
N PHE A 128 1.73 15.84 14.59
CA PHE A 128 2.03 14.84 13.58
C PHE A 128 2.26 13.46 14.19
N LEU A 129 3.13 13.37 15.21
CA LEU A 129 3.46 12.11 15.88
C LEU A 129 2.23 11.47 16.52
N PHE A 130 1.39 12.28 17.19
CA PHE A 130 0.13 11.82 17.78
C PHE A 130 -0.81 11.26 16.70
N LEU A 131 -1.04 12.01 15.62
CA LEU A 131 -1.94 11.59 14.53
C LEU A 131 -1.42 10.35 13.81
N LEU A 132 -0.13 10.28 13.50
CA LEU A 132 0.50 9.14 12.85
C LEU A 132 0.36 7.87 13.71
N THR A 133 0.63 8.00 15.02
CA THR A 133 0.47 6.89 15.99
C THR A 133 -0.99 6.45 16.09
N ALA A 134 -1.93 7.41 16.17
CA ALA A 134 -3.35 7.10 16.25
C ALA A 134 -3.80 6.32 15.01
N VAL A 135 -3.50 6.80 13.80
CA VAL A 135 -3.88 6.12 12.54
C VAL A 135 -3.24 4.73 12.44
N ALA A 136 -1.97 4.56 12.84
CA ALA A 136 -1.30 3.26 12.83
C ALA A 136 -1.95 2.26 13.79
N LEU A 137 -2.30 2.67 15.01
CA LEU A 137 -3.00 1.81 15.99
C LEU A 137 -4.41 1.45 15.52
N LEU A 138 -5.15 2.43 14.99
CA LEU A 138 -6.50 2.24 14.44
C LEU A 138 -6.48 1.29 13.23
N SER A 139 -5.46 1.41 12.37
CA SER A 139 -5.22 0.50 11.24
C SER A 139 -4.96 -0.95 11.71
N SER A 140 -4.09 -1.14 12.70
CA SER A 140 -3.81 -2.47 13.29
C SER A 140 -5.06 -3.10 13.92
N TYR A 141 -5.84 -2.31 14.68
CA TYR A 141 -7.11 -2.77 15.26
C TYR A 141 -8.13 -3.17 14.19
N SER A 142 -8.21 -2.40 13.11
CA SER A 142 -9.06 -2.71 11.97
C SER A 142 -8.71 -4.04 11.30
N ILE A 143 -7.41 -4.31 11.09
CA ILE A 143 -6.94 -5.60 10.57
C ILE A 143 -7.35 -6.75 11.50
N HIS A 144 -7.26 -6.54 12.82
CA HIS A 144 -7.72 -7.53 13.79
C HIS A 144 -9.21 -7.86 13.63
N LEU A 145 -10.06 -6.85 13.45
CA LEU A 145 -11.50 -7.05 13.17
C LEU A 145 -11.74 -7.81 11.86
N LEU A 146 -10.98 -7.48 10.80
CA LEU A 146 -11.07 -8.17 9.51
C LEU A 146 -10.68 -9.65 9.62
N LEU A 147 -9.53 -9.95 10.24
CA LEU A 147 -9.06 -11.33 10.40
C LEU A 147 -10.00 -12.16 11.29
N LYS A 148 -10.56 -11.55 12.34
CA LYS A 148 -11.55 -12.21 13.21
C LYS A 148 -12.84 -12.54 12.44
N SER A 149 -13.32 -11.60 11.62
CA SER A 149 -14.52 -11.77 10.78
C SER A 149 -14.31 -12.80 9.66
N SER A 150 -13.23 -12.66 8.88
CA SER A 150 -12.84 -13.58 7.81
C SER A 150 -12.75 -15.02 8.33
N GLY A 151 -12.11 -15.19 9.48
CA GLY A 151 -11.90 -16.50 10.05
C GLY A 151 -13.11 -17.15 10.73
N ILE A 152 -14.27 -16.49 10.80
CA ILE A 152 -15.55 -17.11 11.18
C ILE A 152 -16.25 -17.67 9.95
N VAL A 153 -16.17 -16.93 8.83
CA VAL A 153 -16.86 -17.29 7.58
C VAL A 153 -16.03 -18.22 6.71
N GLY A 154 -14.71 -18.26 6.90
CA GLY A 154 -13.79 -18.97 6.00
C GLY A 154 -13.55 -18.24 4.66
N ILE A 155 -14.02 -17.01 4.52
CA ILE A 155 -13.86 -16.18 3.32
C ILE A 155 -12.58 -15.38 3.42
N ARG A 156 -11.76 -15.40 2.35
CA ARG A 156 -10.43 -14.76 2.31
C ARG A 156 -10.31 -13.72 1.20
N ALA A 157 -11.42 -13.05 0.86
CA ALA A 157 -11.48 -11.91 -0.04
C ALA A 157 -12.37 -10.81 0.58
N TYR A 158 -11.99 -9.55 0.39
CA TYR A 158 -12.62 -8.42 1.07
C TYR A 158 -14.06 -8.17 0.58
N GLU A 159 -14.30 -8.22 -0.73
CA GLU A 159 -15.64 -8.01 -1.29
C GLU A 159 -16.62 -9.13 -0.92
N GLN A 160 -16.10 -10.36 -0.81
CA GLN A 160 -16.88 -11.53 -0.40
C GLN A 160 -17.28 -11.47 1.07
N LEU A 161 -16.45 -10.84 1.92
CA LEU A 161 -16.82 -10.54 3.29
C LEU A 161 -17.99 -9.55 3.34
N GLY A 162 -17.97 -8.52 2.49
CA GLY A 162 -19.10 -7.60 2.30
C GLY A 162 -20.37 -8.30 1.80
N TYR A 163 -20.23 -9.25 0.87
CA TYR A 163 -21.35 -10.08 0.41
C TYR A 163 -21.96 -10.89 1.55
N ARG A 164 -21.14 -11.47 2.43
CA ARG A 164 -21.66 -12.25 3.56
C ARG A 164 -22.39 -11.39 4.59
N ALA A 165 -21.94 -10.15 4.78
CA ALA A 165 -22.49 -9.24 5.78
C ALA A 165 -23.83 -8.61 5.35
N PHE A 166 -23.91 -8.14 4.10
CA PHE A 166 -25.06 -7.37 3.59
C PHE A 166 -25.61 -7.84 2.24
N GLY A 167 -25.13 -8.97 1.70
CA GLY A 167 -25.48 -9.41 0.36
C GLY A 167 -24.86 -8.54 -0.73
N THR A 168 -25.52 -8.46 -1.87
CA THR A 168 -25.08 -7.67 -3.04
C THR A 168 -24.70 -6.22 -2.73
N PRO A 169 -25.45 -5.42 -1.93
CA PRO A 169 -25.05 -4.04 -1.66
C PRO A 169 -23.73 -3.95 -0.88
N GLY A 170 -23.46 -4.85 0.08
CA GLY A 170 -22.19 -4.89 0.80
C GLY A 170 -21.01 -5.28 -0.08
N LYS A 171 -21.23 -6.24 -0.99
CA LYS A 171 -20.23 -6.61 -2.01
C LYS A 171 -19.89 -5.42 -2.90
N LEU A 172 -20.90 -4.71 -3.40
CA LEU A 172 -20.74 -3.58 -4.29
C LEU A 172 -20.04 -2.41 -3.59
N ALA A 173 -20.45 -2.07 -2.36
CA ALA A 173 -19.84 -0.98 -1.59
C ALA A 173 -18.34 -1.25 -1.33
N ALA A 174 -17.99 -2.48 -0.92
CA ALA A 174 -16.60 -2.88 -0.75
C ALA A 174 -15.81 -2.79 -2.06
N ALA A 175 -16.36 -3.33 -3.16
CA ALA A 175 -15.72 -3.30 -4.46
C ALA A 175 -15.48 -1.87 -4.98
N ILE A 176 -16.46 -0.97 -4.81
CA ILE A 176 -16.33 0.45 -5.18
C ILE A 176 -15.23 1.12 -4.36
N ALA A 177 -15.19 0.94 -3.04
CA ALA A 177 -14.17 1.57 -2.20
C ALA A 177 -12.76 1.06 -2.50
N ILE A 178 -12.60 -0.25 -2.73
CA ILE A 178 -11.31 -0.85 -3.15
C ILE A 178 -10.88 -0.30 -4.51
N THR A 179 -11.82 -0.23 -5.47
CA THR A 179 -11.54 0.32 -6.80
C THR A 179 -11.13 1.79 -6.71
N LEU A 180 -11.84 2.60 -5.91
CA LEU A 180 -11.52 4.00 -5.69
C LEU A 180 -10.13 4.16 -5.05
N GLN A 181 -9.83 3.36 -4.02
CA GLN A 181 -8.51 3.37 -3.37
C GLN A 181 -7.39 3.04 -4.35
N ASN A 182 -7.56 2.00 -5.16
CA ASN A 182 -6.54 1.55 -6.10
C ASN A 182 -6.37 2.53 -7.28
N ILE A 183 -7.46 3.12 -7.78
CA ILE A 183 -7.39 4.22 -8.76
C ILE A 183 -6.63 5.40 -8.16
N GLY A 184 -6.91 5.76 -6.91
CA GLY A 184 -6.21 6.83 -6.19
C GLY A 184 -4.71 6.56 -6.07
N ALA A 185 -4.33 5.36 -5.64
CA ALA A 185 -2.93 4.96 -5.54
C ALA A 185 -2.21 4.94 -6.89
N MET A 186 -2.83 4.39 -7.94
CA MET A 186 -2.24 4.45 -9.28
C MET A 186 -2.13 5.88 -9.81
N SER A 187 -3.12 6.73 -9.52
CA SER A 187 -3.10 8.14 -9.92
C SER A 187 -1.97 8.91 -9.23
N SER A 188 -1.72 8.68 -7.95
CA SER A 188 -0.61 9.32 -7.25
C SER A 188 0.76 8.83 -7.74
N TYR A 189 0.91 7.54 -8.04
CA TYR A 189 2.14 7.02 -8.67
C TYR A 189 2.40 7.66 -10.04
N LEU A 190 1.37 7.73 -10.90
CA LEU A 190 1.51 8.36 -12.21
C LEU A 190 1.70 9.87 -12.12
N TYR A 191 1.17 10.53 -11.09
CA TYR A 191 1.44 11.95 -10.83
C TYR A 191 2.92 12.17 -10.50
N ILE A 192 3.53 11.33 -9.65
CA ILE A 192 4.97 11.37 -9.36
C ILE A 192 5.79 11.15 -10.64
N VAL A 193 5.37 10.22 -11.51
CA VAL A 193 6.01 10.04 -12.82
C VAL A 193 5.90 11.32 -13.68
N LYS A 194 4.73 11.97 -13.68
CA LYS A 194 4.51 13.23 -14.40
C LYS A 194 5.38 14.38 -13.86
N SER A 195 5.55 14.51 -12.55
CA SER A 195 6.32 15.61 -11.94
C SER A 195 7.83 15.39 -11.96
N GLU A 196 8.30 14.17 -11.72
CA GLU A 196 9.72 13.89 -11.47
C GLU A 196 10.50 13.45 -12.72
N VAL A 197 9.86 12.79 -13.72
CA VAL A 197 10.57 12.38 -14.95
C VAL A 197 11.18 13.56 -15.72
N PRO A 198 10.49 14.69 -15.94
CA PRO A 198 11.10 15.86 -16.56
C PRO A 198 12.35 16.34 -15.82
N LEU A 199 12.32 16.35 -14.49
CA LEU A 199 13.43 16.80 -13.65
C LEU A 199 14.64 15.86 -13.77
N VAL A 200 14.40 14.55 -13.85
CA VAL A 200 15.45 13.58 -14.12
C VAL A 200 16.11 13.83 -15.49
N ILE A 201 15.30 14.04 -16.54
CA ILE A 201 15.83 14.34 -17.88
C ILE A 201 16.60 15.67 -17.89
N GLN A 202 16.11 16.70 -17.19
CA GLN A 202 16.77 17.98 -17.05
C GLN A 202 18.17 17.85 -16.44
N THR A 203 18.30 17.11 -15.35
CA THR A 203 19.59 16.88 -14.71
C THR A 203 20.52 16.04 -15.61
N PHE A 204 20.01 15.00 -16.30
CA PHE A 204 20.82 14.18 -17.21
C PHE A 204 21.34 14.94 -18.44
N LEU A 205 20.55 15.87 -18.96
CA LEU A 205 20.93 16.72 -20.11
C LEU A 205 21.69 17.99 -19.69
N ASN A 206 21.87 18.19 -18.37
CA ASN A 206 22.49 19.38 -17.79
C ASN A 206 21.90 20.70 -18.32
N LEU A 207 20.57 20.77 -18.41
CA LEU A 207 19.84 21.92 -18.95
C LEU A 207 19.52 22.91 -17.84
N GLU A 208 20.11 24.11 -17.93
CA GLU A 208 19.89 25.20 -16.97
C GLU A 208 18.51 25.87 -17.13
N GLU A 209 17.94 25.88 -18.34
CA GLU A 209 16.63 26.49 -18.62
C GLU A 209 15.55 25.45 -18.96
N LYS A 210 14.31 25.74 -18.52
CA LYS A 210 13.13 24.96 -18.90
C LYS A 210 12.82 25.18 -20.38
N THR A 211 13.08 24.16 -21.21
CA THR A 211 12.70 24.20 -22.63
C THR A 211 11.23 23.82 -22.82
N THR A 212 10.62 24.29 -23.91
CA THR A 212 9.23 23.94 -24.29
C THR A 212 9.13 22.61 -25.05
N ASP A 213 10.19 21.82 -25.03
CA ASP A 213 10.29 20.59 -25.78
C ASP A 213 9.34 19.51 -25.25
N TRP A 214 8.90 18.63 -26.16
CA TRP A 214 7.96 17.54 -25.82
C TRP A 214 8.50 16.60 -24.73
N TYR A 215 9.82 16.40 -24.67
CA TYR A 215 10.48 15.51 -23.70
C TYR A 215 10.63 16.15 -22.30
N MET A 216 10.34 17.44 -22.14
CA MET A 216 10.26 18.12 -20.85
C MET A 216 8.83 18.26 -20.33
N ASN A 217 7.84 17.95 -21.15
CA ASN A 217 6.45 18.06 -20.77
C ASN A 217 5.98 16.77 -20.09
N GLY A 218 5.79 16.84 -18.77
CA GLY A 218 5.38 15.72 -17.93
C GLY A 218 4.09 15.01 -18.38
N ASN A 219 3.16 15.71 -19.05
CA ASN A 219 1.92 15.11 -19.56
C ASN A 219 2.19 14.12 -20.71
N TYR A 220 3.17 14.39 -21.58
CA TYR A 220 3.55 13.45 -22.63
C TYR A 220 4.38 12.30 -22.06
N LEU A 221 5.27 12.58 -21.11
CA LEU A 221 6.15 11.58 -20.50
C LEU A 221 5.38 10.53 -19.69
N VAL A 222 4.35 10.94 -18.93
CA VAL A 222 3.52 9.97 -18.18
C VAL A 222 2.78 9.01 -19.11
N ILE A 223 2.31 9.49 -20.27
CA ILE A 223 1.69 8.64 -21.31
C ILE A 223 2.75 7.70 -21.90
N LEU A 224 3.95 8.21 -22.22
CA LEU A 224 5.03 7.41 -22.76
C LEU A 224 5.43 6.26 -21.82
N VAL A 225 5.67 6.56 -20.54
CA VAL A 225 5.99 5.55 -19.51
C VAL A 225 4.84 4.56 -19.34
N SER A 226 3.60 5.05 -19.37
CA SER A 226 2.41 4.21 -19.26
C SER A 226 2.31 3.19 -20.39
N VAL A 227 2.53 3.60 -21.64
CA VAL A 227 2.41 2.73 -22.82
C VAL A 227 3.61 1.80 -22.97
N THR A 228 4.83 2.28 -22.69
CA THR A 228 6.06 1.54 -22.96
C THR A 228 6.48 0.59 -21.83
N ILE A 229 6.19 0.92 -20.57
CA ILE A 229 6.61 0.14 -19.41
C ILE A 229 5.38 -0.46 -18.71
N ILE A 230 4.45 0.39 -18.26
CA ILE A 230 3.38 -0.05 -17.36
C ILE A 230 2.40 -1.01 -18.07
N LEU A 231 1.98 -0.68 -19.29
CA LEU A 231 1.01 -1.50 -20.03
C LEU A 231 1.55 -2.91 -20.33
N PRO A 232 2.76 -3.12 -20.89
CA PRO A 232 3.33 -4.46 -21.05
C PRO A 232 3.40 -5.25 -19.75
N LEU A 233 3.85 -4.62 -18.66
CA LEU A 233 3.93 -5.27 -17.35
C LEU A 233 2.53 -5.65 -16.82
N ALA A 234 1.54 -4.78 -17.00
CA ALA A 234 0.17 -5.00 -16.58
C ALA A 234 -0.53 -6.12 -17.37
N LEU A 235 -0.12 -6.38 -18.62
CA LEU A 235 -0.68 -7.45 -19.47
C LEU A 235 -0.14 -8.85 -19.14
N MET A 236 0.85 -8.96 -18.25
CA MET A 236 1.36 -10.27 -17.82
C MET A 236 0.26 -11.08 -17.10
N LYS A 237 0.14 -12.36 -17.48
CA LYS A 237 -0.88 -13.29 -16.98
C LYS A 237 -0.62 -13.79 -15.55
N GLN A 238 0.65 -13.99 -15.21
CA GLN A 238 1.08 -14.53 -13.92
C GLN A 238 2.17 -13.64 -13.37
N LEU A 239 1.90 -13.00 -12.24
CA LEU A 239 2.85 -12.14 -11.52
C LEU A 239 3.71 -12.96 -10.54
N GLY A 240 4.08 -14.19 -10.91
CA GLY A 240 4.83 -15.11 -10.03
C GLY A 240 6.19 -14.56 -9.55
N TYR A 241 6.73 -13.55 -10.23
CA TYR A 241 7.99 -12.87 -9.88
C TYR A 241 7.80 -11.62 -9.00
N LEU A 242 6.57 -11.31 -8.58
CA LEU A 242 6.24 -10.03 -7.96
C LEU A 242 6.70 -9.89 -6.50
N GLY A 243 6.95 -11.01 -5.82
CA GLY A 243 7.64 -10.97 -4.53
C GLY A 243 9.00 -10.29 -4.63
N TYR A 244 9.76 -10.54 -5.72
CA TYR A 244 11.06 -9.90 -5.95
C TYR A 244 10.93 -8.41 -6.29
N ALA A 245 9.94 -8.05 -7.13
CA ALA A 245 9.66 -6.65 -7.46
C ALA A 245 9.25 -5.83 -6.21
N SER A 246 8.47 -6.44 -5.30
CA SER A 246 8.08 -5.80 -4.02
C SER A 246 9.28 -5.59 -3.10
N GLY A 247 10.19 -6.58 -3.01
CA GLY A 247 11.44 -6.43 -2.27
C GLY A 247 12.36 -5.34 -2.84
N PHE A 248 12.46 -5.26 -4.16
CA PHE A 248 13.22 -4.21 -4.85
C PHE A 248 12.63 -2.82 -4.58
N SER A 249 11.31 -2.65 -4.73
CA SER A 249 10.60 -1.40 -4.41
C SER A 249 10.87 -0.93 -2.97
N LEU A 250 10.79 -1.84 -2.00
CA LEU A 250 11.08 -1.54 -0.60
C LEU A 250 12.53 -1.11 -0.39
N SER A 251 13.49 -1.76 -1.07
CA SER A 251 14.90 -1.38 -1.01
C SER A 251 15.15 0.03 -1.54
N CYS A 252 14.53 0.42 -2.67
CA CYS A 252 14.59 1.78 -3.21
C CYS A 252 14.09 2.83 -2.21
N MET A 253 13.08 2.49 -1.42
CA MET A 253 12.50 3.41 -0.46
C MET A 253 13.28 3.49 0.86
N VAL A 254 13.96 2.40 1.26
CA VAL A 254 14.98 2.46 2.32
C VAL A 254 16.13 3.36 1.88
N PHE A 255 16.57 3.27 0.62
CA PHE A 255 17.56 4.18 0.06
C PHE A 255 17.10 5.65 0.08
N PHE A 256 15.85 5.93 -0.32
CA PHE A 256 15.25 7.25 -0.18
C PHE A 256 15.32 7.77 1.27
N LEU A 257 14.94 6.95 2.25
CA LEU A 257 14.98 7.34 3.67
C LEU A 257 16.41 7.69 4.12
N ILE A 258 17.39 6.85 3.79
CA ILE A 258 18.79 7.09 4.15
C ILE A 258 19.28 8.41 3.53
N SER A 259 18.96 8.66 2.26
CA SER A 259 19.34 9.89 1.57
C SER A 259 18.68 11.14 2.17
N VAL A 260 17.41 11.08 2.56
CA VAL A 260 16.72 12.20 3.24
C VAL A 260 17.38 12.52 4.58
N ILE A 261 17.74 11.49 5.36
CA ILE A 261 18.46 11.67 6.63
C ILE A 261 19.84 12.31 6.37
N TYR A 262 20.58 11.79 5.39
CA TYR A 262 21.89 12.31 5.03
C TYR A 262 21.82 13.78 4.59
N LYS A 263 20.84 14.14 3.74
CA LYS A 263 20.69 15.51 3.23
C LYS A 263 20.35 16.52 4.30
N LYS A 264 19.61 16.15 5.35
CA LYS A 264 19.38 17.03 6.51
C LYS A 264 20.69 17.56 7.13
N PHE A 265 21.75 16.75 7.13
CA PHE A 265 23.05 17.13 7.69
C PHE A 265 23.97 17.82 6.68
N GLN A 266 23.66 17.75 5.38
CA GLN A 266 24.42 18.41 4.32
C GLN A 266 23.89 19.80 3.98
N ILE A 267 22.57 19.97 3.96
CA ILE A 267 21.92 21.24 3.62
C ILE A 267 21.93 22.15 4.85
N PRO A 268 22.67 23.27 4.83
CA PRO A 268 22.67 24.23 5.92
C PRO A 268 21.33 24.98 5.98
N CYS A 269 20.97 25.43 7.18
CA CYS A 269 19.87 26.36 7.40
C CYS A 269 20.45 27.63 8.05
N PRO A 270 20.13 28.85 7.57
CA PRO A 270 19.17 29.18 6.50
C PRO A 270 19.63 28.74 5.10
N LEU A 271 18.68 28.43 4.22
CA LEU A 271 18.96 28.08 2.82
C LEU A 271 19.63 29.28 2.13
N PRO A 272 20.68 29.06 1.30
CA PRO A 272 21.24 30.14 0.51
C PRO A 272 20.14 30.69 -0.41
N GLU A 273 19.80 31.96 -0.26
CA GLU A 273 18.93 32.62 -1.24
C GLU A 273 19.64 32.57 -2.59
N GLN A 274 18.91 32.15 -3.61
CA GLN A 274 19.38 32.18 -4.99
C GLN A 274 19.45 33.66 -5.40
N GLU A 275 20.55 34.33 -5.04
CA GLU A 275 20.86 35.69 -5.47
C GLU A 275 20.73 35.74 -7.00
N GLY A 276 19.64 36.35 -7.47
CA GLY A 276 19.52 36.70 -8.86
C GLY A 276 20.73 37.54 -9.24
N ASN A 277 21.47 37.09 -10.26
CA ASN A 277 22.58 37.78 -10.91
C ASN A 277 22.62 39.30 -10.67
N ILE A 278 23.40 39.74 -9.68
CA ILE A 278 24.03 41.06 -9.70
C ILE A 278 25.53 40.81 -9.76
N THR A 279 26.02 40.57 -10.97
CA THR A 279 27.43 40.77 -11.33
C THR A 279 27.72 42.27 -11.33
N GLY A 280 27.77 42.85 -10.14
CA GLY A 280 28.29 44.19 -9.90
C GLY A 280 29.51 44.06 -9.01
N ILE A 281 30.70 44.20 -9.59
CA ILE A 281 31.93 44.46 -8.84
C ILE A 281 31.69 45.73 -8.03
N LEU A 282 31.37 45.61 -6.74
CA LEU A 282 31.40 46.70 -5.78
C LEU A 282 31.61 46.07 -4.39
N ASN A 283 32.75 46.37 -3.78
CA ASN A 283 32.95 46.20 -2.34
C ASN A 283 31.80 46.90 -1.59
N ALA A 284 30.86 46.16 -1.02
CA ALA A 284 29.81 46.68 -0.14
C ALA A 284 29.27 45.48 0.69
N THR A 285 29.45 45.42 2.01
CA THR A 285 28.49 45.99 2.98
C THR A 285 27.12 46.27 2.34
N THR A 286 26.32 45.21 2.22
CA THR A 286 24.95 45.25 1.72
C THR A 286 24.05 46.06 2.64
N VAL A 287 23.85 47.32 2.27
CA VAL A 287 22.72 48.15 2.70
C VAL A 287 21.54 47.75 1.82
N SER A 288 20.59 47.00 2.37
CA SER A 288 19.27 46.82 1.78
C SER A 288 18.39 48.02 2.13
N THR A 289 17.64 48.48 1.14
CA THR A 289 16.75 49.66 1.11
C THR A 289 15.94 49.87 2.39
N SER A 290 16.16 51.02 3.04
CA SER A 290 15.35 51.51 4.15
C SER A 290 14.32 52.54 3.67
N ASP A 291 13.05 52.28 4.00
CA ASP A 291 12.05 53.32 4.10
C ASP A 291 12.52 54.38 5.10
N TYR A 292 12.47 55.64 4.67
CA TYR A 292 12.84 56.80 5.49
C TYR A 292 11.81 57.02 6.60
N GLN A 293 12.07 56.47 7.80
CA GLN A 293 11.43 56.97 9.01
C GLN A 293 12.35 56.86 10.24
N ASN A 294 12.71 58.03 10.76
CA ASN A 294 13.21 58.30 12.12
C ASN A 294 14.43 57.49 12.62
N GLY A 295 15.62 57.82 12.09
CA GLY A 295 16.78 58.18 12.91
C GLY A 295 17.44 57.13 13.84
N TYR A 296 16.97 55.89 13.85
CA TYR A 296 17.62 54.77 14.51
C TYR A 296 17.67 53.59 13.53
N THR A 297 18.87 53.18 13.16
CA THR A 297 19.08 51.91 12.44
C THR A 297 18.78 50.78 13.41
N VAL A 298 17.56 50.25 13.36
CA VAL A 298 17.29 48.92 13.89
C VAL A 298 18.00 47.96 12.94
N LEU A 299 19.13 47.40 13.38
CA LEU A 299 19.68 46.20 12.77
C LEU A 299 18.58 45.13 12.91
N GLN A 300 17.85 44.89 11.82
CA GLN A 300 16.91 43.77 11.79
C GLN A 300 17.77 42.52 11.63
N ASP A 301 17.89 41.73 12.71
CA ASP A 301 18.56 40.43 12.70
C ASP A 301 18.07 39.61 11.48
N PRO A 302 18.95 38.90 10.77
CA PRO A 302 18.53 38.00 9.70
C PRO A 302 17.57 36.97 10.31
N GLU A 303 16.39 36.81 9.70
CA GLU A 303 15.22 36.06 10.18
C GLU A 303 15.58 34.77 10.96
N GLN A 304 15.79 34.90 12.26
CA GLN A 304 16.20 33.83 13.17
C GLN A 304 15.09 32.79 13.41
N ASP A 305 13.86 33.09 13.01
CA ASP A 305 12.70 32.21 13.17
C ASP A 305 12.61 31.12 12.08
N THR A 306 13.32 31.25 10.95
CA THR A 306 13.16 30.38 9.75
C THR A 306 13.68 28.94 9.92
N CYS A 307 14.55 28.69 10.89
CA CYS A 307 15.16 27.38 11.14
C CYS A 307 14.71 26.77 12.48
N THR A 308 13.59 27.24 13.03
CA THR A 308 13.07 26.77 14.30
C THR A 308 11.97 25.70 14.08
N PRO A 309 12.03 24.55 14.78
CA PRO A 309 11.02 23.52 14.61
C PRO A 309 9.71 23.93 15.29
N SER A 310 8.62 23.94 14.51
CA SER A 310 7.26 24.09 15.02
C SER A 310 6.77 22.80 15.65
N PHE A 311 6.47 22.85 16.95
CA PHE A 311 5.96 21.69 17.68
C PHE A 311 4.45 21.49 17.50
N PHE A 312 3.71 22.58 17.32
CA PHE A 312 2.27 22.59 17.13
C PHE A 312 1.85 23.69 16.15
N THR A 313 1.22 23.29 15.06
CA THR A 313 0.71 24.20 14.01
C THR A 313 -0.70 23.77 13.63
N LEU A 314 -1.61 24.74 13.51
CA LEU A 314 -2.96 24.53 12.97
C LEU A 314 -3.22 25.59 11.91
N ASN A 315 -3.27 25.16 10.65
CA ASN A 315 -3.57 26.00 9.51
C ASN A 315 -4.66 25.35 8.63
N SER A 316 -5.07 26.00 7.55
CA SER A 316 -6.07 25.43 6.63
C SER A 316 -5.59 24.13 5.98
N GLN A 317 -4.28 24.00 5.74
CA GLN A 317 -3.66 22.84 5.11
C GLN A 317 -3.61 21.60 6.04
N THR A 318 -3.72 21.79 7.36
CA THR A 318 -3.88 20.72 8.36
C THR A 318 -5.05 19.79 8.02
N ALA A 319 -6.09 20.30 7.33
CA ALA A 319 -7.23 19.50 6.88
C ALA A 319 -6.83 18.32 5.96
N TYR A 320 -5.75 18.46 5.20
CA TYR A 320 -5.24 17.41 4.30
C TYR A 320 -4.36 16.38 5.03
N THR A 321 -3.80 16.70 6.21
CA THR A 321 -2.88 15.81 6.93
C THR A 321 -3.51 14.48 7.32
N ILE A 322 -4.71 14.50 7.92
CA ILE A 322 -5.36 13.26 8.37
C ILE A 322 -5.73 12.36 7.18
N PRO A 323 -6.33 12.86 6.07
CA PRO A 323 -6.50 12.09 4.83
C PRO A 323 -5.20 11.52 4.27
N ILE A 324 -4.10 12.30 4.23
CA ILE A 324 -2.79 11.83 3.73
C ILE A 324 -2.30 10.64 4.57
N MET A 325 -2.36 10.75 5.90
CA MET A 325 -1.99 9.66 6.80
C MET A 325 -2.91 8.45 6.65
N ALA A 326 -4.22 8.67 6.55
CA ALA A 326 -5.19 7.60 6.35
C ALA A 326 -4.88 6.84 5.05
N PHE A 327 -4.67 7.57 3.95
CA PHE A 327 -4.27 7.02 2.65
C PHE A 327 -2.97 6.21 2.74
N ALA A 328 -1.95 6.73 3.45
CA ALA A 328 -0.65 6.07 3.61
C ALA A 328 -0.69 4.77 4.42
N PHE A 329 -1.73 4.54 5.24
CA PHE A 329 -1.89 3.34 6.05
C PHE A 329 -3.01 2.39 5.56
N VAL A 330 -3.61 2.65 4.38
CA VAL A 330 -4.57 1.71 3.78
C VAL A 330 -3.81 0.51 3.21
N CYS A 331 -3.96 -0.65 3.83
CA CYS A 331 -3.49 -1.93 3.29
C CYS A 331 -4.53 -3.05 3.40
N HIS A 332 -5.68 -2.75 4.01
CA HIS A 332 -6.75 -3.69 4.35
C HIS A 332 -7.26 -4.56 3.19
N PRO A 333 -7.39 -4.04 1.94
CA PRO A 333 -7.77 -4.87 0.80
C PRO A 333 -6.78 -6.00 0.50
N GLU A 334 -5.48 -5.77 0.73
CA GLU A 334 -4.39 -6.69 0.40
C GLU A 334 -4.12 -7.71 1.52
N VAL A 335 -4.56 -7.45 2.75
CA VAL A 335 -4.37 -8.36 3.90
C VAL A 335 -4.95 -9.75 3.63
N LEU A 336 -6.18 -9.84 3.10
CA LEU A 336 -6.84 -11.13 2.90
C LEU A 336 -6.21 -11.95 1.74
N PRO A 337 -5.91 -11.37 0.56
CA PRO A 337 -5.11 -12.03 -0.47
C PRO A 337 -3.74 -12.50 0.04
N ILE A 338 -2.96 -11.65 0.71
CA ILE A 338 -1.66 -12.05 1.28
C ILE A 338 -1.83 -13.19 2.28
N TYR A 339 -2.90 -13.15 3.08
CA TYR A 339 -3.22 -14.24 3.99
C TYR A 339 -3.42 -15.56 3.23
N THR A 340 -4.11 -15.57 2.08
CA THR A 340 -4.32 -16.78 1.27
C THR A 340 -3.03 -17.40 0.73
N GLU A 341 -2.05 -16.57 0.40
CA GLU A 341 -0.78 -17.02 -0.18
C GLU A 341 0.25 -17.43 0.87
N LEU A 342 0.02 -17.09 2.14
CA LEU A 342 0.90 -17.39 3.26
C LEU A 342 0.98 -18.91 3.51
N LYS A 343 2.22 -19.42 3.58
CA LYS A 343 2.53 -20.79 3.99
C LYS A 343 2.10 -21.03 5.44
N ASP A 344 1.43 -22.17 5.69
CA ASP A 344 0.88 -22.55 7.00
C ASP A 344 0.04 -21.44 7.67
N PRO A 345 -1.08 -21.03 7.03
CA PRO A 345 -1.78 -19.81 7.38
C PRO A 345 -2.49 -19.91 8.72
N SER A 346 -2.18 -18.98 9.64
CA SER A 346 -2.87 -18.82 10.92
C SER A 346 -3.20 -17.34 11.17
N LYS A 347 -4.35 -17.08 11.82
CA LYS A 347 -4.77 -15.70 12.16
C LYS A 347 -3.71 -14.99 13.00
N LYS A 348 -3.08 -15.71 13.94
CA LYS A 348 -2.00 -15.17 14.78
C LYS A 348 -0.78 -14.77 13.96
N LYS A 349 -0.36 -15.65 13.01
CA LYS A 349 0.75 -15.35 12.10
C LYS A 349 0.44 -14.14 11.22
N MET A 350 -0.75 -14.07 10.63
CA MET A 350 -1.12 -12.93 9.76
C MET A 350 -1.26 -11.61 10.53
N GLN A 351 -1.78 -11.64 11.77
CA GLN A 351 -1.79 -10.46 12.63
C GLN A 351 -0.37 -10.01 12.98
N CYS A 352 0.54 -10.95 13.26
CA CYS A 352 1.95 -10.65 13.52
C CYS A 352 2.62 -10.00 12.30
N ILE A 353 2.43 -10.58 11.10
CA ILE A 353 2.89 -10.01 9.82
C ILE A 353 2.38 -8.57 9.68
N SER A 354 1.08 -8.36 9.91
CA SER A 354 0.46 -7.03 9.80
C SER A 354 1.00 -6.03 10.79
N ASN A 355 1.19 -6.42 12.06
CA ASN A 355 1.73 -5.54 13.09
C ASN A 355 3.20 -5.19 12.83
N ILE A 356 4.01 -6.15 12.37
CA ILE A 356 5.40 -5.89 11.98
C ILE A 356 5.46 -4.95 10.78
N SER A 357 4.69 -5.20 9.72
CA SER A 357 4.65 -4.32 8.55
C SER A 357 4.22 -2.90 8.91
N ILE A 358 3.16 -2.73 9.72
CA ILE A 358 2.72 -1.41 10.20
C ILE A 358 3.82 -0.74 11.05
N MET A 359 4.50 -1.46 11.93
CA MET A 359 5.57 -0.90 12.77
C MET A 359 6.78 -0.43 11.92
N VAL A 360 7.22 -1.26 10.97
CA VAL A 360 8.32 -0.91 10.05
C VAL A 360 7.95 0.34 9.25
N MET A 361 6.72 0.41 8.74
CA MET A 361 6.25 1.56 7.97
C MET A 361 6.05 2.81 8.79
N TYR A 362 5.51 2.68 10.00
CA TYR A 362 5.42 3.79 10.95
C TYR A 362 6.79 4.42 11.21
N LEU A 363 7.83 3.61 11.44
CA LEU A 363 9.19 4.11 11.67
C LEU A 363 9.75 4.81 10.42
N MET A 364 9.60 4.19 9.24
CA MET A 364 10.06 4.80 7.98
C MET A 364 9.35 6.13 7.69
N TYR A 365 8.03 6.17 7.88
CA TYR A 365 7.20 7.35 7.70
C TYR A 365 7.56 8.47 8.67
N PHE A 366 7.71 8.16 9.95
CA PHE A 366 8.09 9.13 10.95
C PHE A 366 9.48 9.72 10.65
N LEU A 367 10.47 8.88 10.36
CA LEU A 367 11.82 9.36 10.07
C LEU A 367 11.87 10.15 8.75
N ALA A 368 11.23 9.68 7.68
CA ALA A 368 11.19 10.41 6.42
C ALA A 368 10.50 11.79 6.58
N ALA A 369 9.39 11.84 7.31
CA ALA A 369 8.68 13.08 7.59
C ALA A 369 9.50 14.02 8.49
N LEU A 370 10.13 13.50 9.55
CA LEU A 370 10.93 14.28 10.48
C LEU A 370 12.15 14.90 9.81
N PHE A 371 12.96 14.10 9.12
CA PHE A 371 14.16 14.61 8.46
C PHE A 371 13.82 15.43 7.22
N GLY A 372 12.75 15.10 6.49
CA GLY A 372 12.25 15.93 5.40
C GLY A 372 11.76 17.30 5.89
N TYR A 373 11.00 17.33 6.98
CA TYR A 373 10.54 18.56 7.62
C TYR A 373 11.71 19.38 8.16
N LEU A 374 12.60 18.80 8.95
CA LEU A 374 13.74 19.52 9.53
C LEU A 374 14.74 20.05 8.48
N THR A 375 14.67 19.57 7.24
CA THR A 375 15.53 20.09 6.15
C THR A 375 15.01 21.43 5.61
N PHE A 376 13.68 21.62 5.53
CA PHE A 376 13.09 22.78 4.85
C PHE A 376 12.13 23.61 5.72
N TYR A 377 11.74 23.10 6.89
CA TYR A 377 10.78 23.70 7.83
C TYR A 377 9.45 24.05 7.15
N ASP A 378 9.04 25.31 7.17
CA ASP A 378 7.76 25.74 6.60
C ASP A 378 7.76 25.81 5.06
N ARG A 379 8.90 25.54 4.41
CA ARG A 379 9.06 25.56 2.94
C ARG A 379 8.92 24.19 2.28
N VAL A 380 8.43 23.18 3.00
CA VAL A 380 8.18 21.84 2.42
C VAL A 380 6.99 21.91 1.46
N GLU A 381 7.19 21.48 0.21
CA GLU A 381 6.10 21.35 -0.74
C GLU A 381 5.34 20.04 -0.58
N SER A 382 4.19 19.93 -1.27
CA SER A 382 3.37 18.72 -1.30
C SER A 382 4.10 17.43 -1.68
N GLU A 383 5.20 17.58 -2.41
CA GLU A 383 6.10 16.51 -2.82
C GLU A 383 7.52 16.84 -2.33
N LEU A 384 8.05 16.01 -1.44
CA LEU A 384 9.37 16.25 -0.83
C LEU A 384 10.50 16.31 -1.88
N LEU A 385 10.45 15.47 -2.92
CA LEU A 385 11.48 15.43 -3.97
C LEU A 385 11.51 16.70 -4.84
N HIS A 386 10.36 17.34 -5.02
CA HIS A 386 10.28 18.62 -5.70
C HIS A 386 10.94 19.73 -4.88
N THR A 387 10.82 19.68 -3.55
CA THR A 387 11.44 20.66 -2.65
C THR A 387 12.97 20.67 -2.79
N TYR A 388 13.59 19.48 -2.92
CA TYR A 388 15.04 19.37 -3.17
C TYR A 388 15.47 20.03 -4.49
N ASN A 389 14.63 20.00 -5.53
CA ASN A 389 14.95 20.61 -6.82
C ASN A 389 15.18 22.12 -6.74
N LYS A 390 14.45 22.79 -5.84
CA LYS A 390 14.52 24.24 -5.68
C LYS A 390 15.81 24.69 -5.01
N VAL A 391 16.46 23.80 -4.28
CA VAL A 391 17.71 24.10 -3.57
C VAL A 391 18.91 23.75 -4.43
N ASP A 392 18.95 22.54 -4.98
CA ASP A 392 20.02 22.11 -5.88
C ASP A 392 19.46 21.18 -6.97
N PRO A 393 19.22 21.68 -8.19
CA PRO A 393 18.67 20.89 -9.29
C PRO A 393 19.66 19.87 -9.88
N PHE A 394 20.96 20.00 -9.64
CA PHE A 394 22.00 19.14 -10.22
C PHE A 394 22.62 18.14 -9.23
N ASP A 395 22.01 18.01 -8.06
CA ASP A 395 22.45 17.11 -7.00
C ASP A 395 22.38 15.63 -7.41
N VAL A 396 23.54 15.02 -7.62
CA VAL A 396 23.67 13.62 -8.08
C VAL A 396 23.01 12.64 -7.11
N LEU A 397 23.05 12.90 -5.80
CA LEU A 397 22.43 12.00 -4.82
C LEU A 397 20.90 12.05 -4.95
N ILE A 398 20.32 13.24 -5.11
CA ILE A 398 18.88 13.40 -5.31
C ILE A 398 18.45 12.82 -6.66
N LEU A 399 19.26 12.96 -7.72
CA LEU A 399 19.02 12.31 -9.00
C LEU A 399 18.90 10.78 -8.84
N CYS A 400 19.86 10.15 -8.14
CA CYS A 400 19.81 8.71 -7.85
C CYS A 400 18.54 8.33 -7.08
N VAL A 401 18.14 9.14 -6.10
CA VAL A 401 16.92 8.92 -5.32
C VAL A 401 15.67 9.04 -6.20
N ARG A 402 15.60 10.03 -7.08
CA ARG A 402 14.49 10.20 -8.03
C ARG A 402 14.34 8.98 -8.92
N VAL A 403 15.44 8.50 -9.52
CA VAL A 403 15.42 7.30 -10.36
C VAL A 403 14.96 6.08 -9.56
N ALA A 404 15.42 5.92 -8.32
CA ALA A 404 15.00 4.82 -7.46
C ALA A 404 13.49 4.87 -7.12
N VAL A 405 12.98 6.04 -6.70
CA VAL A 405 11.56 6.24 -6.38
C VAL A 405 10.69 6.06 -7.63
N LEU A 406 11.07 6.64 -8.77
CA LEU A 406 10.39 6.49 -10.06
C LEU A 406 10.31 5.03 -10.49
N THR A 407 11.40 4.28 -10.34
CA THR A 407 11.42 2.85 -10.66
C THR A 407 10.49 2.08 -9.73
N ALA A 408 10.54 2.34 -8.42
CA ALA A 408 9.68 1.69 -7.43
C ALA A 408 8.18 1.94 -7.67
N VAL A 409 7.77 3.19 -7.91
CA VAL A 409 6.36 3.51 -8.18
C VAL A 409 5.90 2.96 -9.52
N THR A 410 6.75 2.99 -10.55
CA THR A 410 6.42 2.43 -11.88
C THR A 410 6.21 0.92 -11.82
N LEU A 411 7.04 0.20 -11.06
CA LEU A 411 6.87 -1.25 -10.84
C LEU A 411 5.64 -1.58 -9.98
N THR A 412 5.19 -0.64 -9.15
CA THR A 412 4.03 -0.84 -8.26
C THR A 412 2.69 -0.63 -8.98
N VAL A 413 2.62 0.20 -10.03
CA VAL A 413 1.36 0.44 -10.78
C VAL A 413 0.77 -0.86 -11.37
N PRO A 414 1.52 -1.73 -12.09
CA PRO A 414 1.01 -3.00 -12.59
C PRO A 414 0.48 -3.93 -11.49
N ILE A 415 1.09 -3.90 -10.29
CA ILE A 415 0.68 -4.68 -9.12
C ILE A 415 -0.73 -4.30 -8.71
N VAL A 416 -0.97 -3.00 -8.56
CA VAL A 416 -2.26 -2.45 -8.11
C VAL A 416 -3.31 -2.56 -9.21
N LEU A 417 -2.91 -2.51 -10.48
CA LEU A 417 -3.81 -2.67 -11.63
C LEU A 417 -4.39 -4.09 -11.70
N PHE A 418 -3.60 -5.11 -11.36
CA PHE A 418 -4.00 -6.51 -11.45
C PHE A 418 -5.29 -6.86 -10.67
N PRO A 419 -5.41 -6.57 -9.36
CA PRO A 419 -6.62 -6.85 -8.59
C PRO A 419 -7.81 -6.02 -9.07
N VAL A 420 -7.62 -4.75 -9.47
CA VAL A 420 -8.69 -3.90 -10.01
C VAL A 420 -9.26 -4.50 -11.30
N ARG A 421 -8.39 -4.91 -12.22
CA ARG A 421 -8.82 -5.57 -13.46
C ARG A 421 -9.61 -6.85 -13.16
N ARG A 422 -9.13 -7.65 -12.21
CA ARG A 422 -9.82 -8.88 -11.80
C ARG A 422 -11.20 -8.57 -11.21
N ALA A 423 -11.31 -7.55 -10.36
CA ALA A 423 -12.56 -7.08 -9.79
C ALA A 423 -13.54 -6.61 -10.88
N ILE A 424 -13.10 -5.76 -11.81
CA ILE A 424 -13.91 -5.28 -12.94
C ILE A 424 -14.39 -6.45 -13.81
N GLN A 425 -13.51 -7.41 -14.14
CA GLN A 425 -13.88 -8.58 -14.91
C GLN A 425 -14.93 -9.44 -14.19
N GLN A 426 -14.80 -9.61 -12.87
CA GLN A 426 -15.78 -10.33 -12.06
C GLN A 426 -17.09 -9.55 -11.86
N MET A 427 -17.10 -8.23 -11.97
CA MET A 427 -18.32 -7.42 -11.85
C MET A 427 -19.10 -7.34 -13.17
N LEU A 428 -18.41 -7.07 -14.28
CA LEU A 428 -19.04 -6.85 -15.59
C LEU A 428 -19.27 -8.14 -16.40
N PHE A 429 -18.44 -9.17 -16.19
CA PHE A 429 -18.44 -10.39 -17.01
C PHE A 429 -18.41 -11.66 -16.15
N GLN A 430 -19.39 -11.79 -15.24
CA GLN A 430 -19.55 -13.00 -14.42
C GLN A 430 -19.70 -14.25 -15.29
N GLY A 431 -18.87 -15.25 -15.06
CA GLY A 431 -19.00 -16.57 -15.69
C GLY A 431 -18.59 -16.69 -17.15
N LYS A 432 -17.96 -15.66 -17.76
CA LYS A 432 -17.42 -15.75 -19.13
C LYS A 432 -15.97 -16.22 -19.13
N ASP A 433 -15.64 -17.11 -20.07
CA ASP A 433 -14.28 -17.61 -20.27
C ASP A 433 -13.27 -16.50 -20.52
N PHE A 434 -12.01 -16.78 -20.20
CA PHE A 434 -10.91 -15.84 -20.41
C PHE A 434 -10.76 -15.51 -21.89
N SER A 435 -10.73 -14.21 -22.22
CA SER A 435 -10.44 -13.73 -23.57
C SER A 435 -9.40 -12.63 -23.54
N TRP A 436 -8.35 -12.77 -24.34
CA TRP A 436 -7.25 -11.80 -24.42
C TRP A 436 -7.70 -10.38 -24.79
N ILE A 437 -8.63 -10.25 -25.74
CA ILE A 437 -9.14 -8.95 -26.20
C ILE A 437 -9.75 -8.18 -25.01
N ARG A 438 -10.59 -8.85 -24.23
CA ARG A 438 -11.26 -8.26 -23.06
C ARG A 438 -10.25 -7.95 -21.95
N HIS A 439 -9.25 -8.79 -21.78
CA HIS A 439 -8.17 -8.58 -20.81
C HIS A 439 -7.33 -7.33 -21.13
N ILE A 440 -6.95 -7.16 -22.40
CA ILE A 440 -6.20 -6.01 -22.90
C ILE A 440 -7.09 -4.76 -22.87
N ALA A 441 -8.33 -4.85 -23.35
CA ALA A 441 -9.25 -3.72 -23.39
C ALA A 441 -9.50 -3.13 -21.99
N ILE A 442 -9.74 -3.97 -20.97
CA ILE A 442 -9.93 -3.47 -19.60
C ILE A 442 -8.67 -2.77 -19.09
N ALA A 443 -7.48 -3.35 -19.33
CA ALA A 443 -6.22 -2.74 -18.91
C ALA A 443 -5.97 -1.38 -19.60
N VAL A 444 -6.20 -1.29 -20.91
CA VAL A 444 -6.03 -0.06 -21.69
C VAL A 444 -7.03 1.01 -21.26
N ILE A 445 -8.32 0.67 -21.10
CA ILE A 445 -9.35 1.61 -20.66
C ILE A 445 -9.04 2.14 -19.27
N LEU A 446 -8.69 1.26 -18.34
CA LEU A 446 -8.36 1.64 -16.96
C LEU A 446 -7.11 2.54 -16.91
N LEU A 447 -6.05 2.16 -17.61
CA LEU A 447 -4.82 2.94 -17.65
C LEU A 447 -5.02 4.31 -18.34
N THR A 448 -5.83 4.35 -19.40
CA THR A 448 -6.19 5.60 -20.07
C THR A 448 -6.99 6.52 -19.14
N PHE A 449 -7.96 5.97 -18.41
CA PHE A 449 -8.75 6.73 -17.43
C PHE A 449 -7.87 7.33 -16.33
N ILE A 450 -6.92 6.55 -15.79
CA ILE A 450 -5.99 7.03 -14.76
C ILE A 450 -5.06 8.12 -15.32
N ASN A 451 -4.51 7.93 -16.53
CA ASN A 451 -3.69 8.95 -17.18
C ASN A 451 -4.44 10.27 -17.37
N LEU A 452 -5.71 10.22 -17.81
CA LEU A 452 -6.55 11.41 -17.94
C LEU A 452 -6.74 12.10 -16.58
N LEU A 453 -7.02 11.34 -15.51
CA LEU A 453 -7.13 11.89 -14.15
C LEU A 453 -5.86 12.64 -13.76
N VAL A 454 -4.68 12.05 -13.99
CA VAL A 454 -3.38 12.67 -13.65
C VAL A 454 -3.06 13.91 -14.51
N ILE A 455 -3.42 13.89 -15.79
CA ILE A 455 -3.20 15.04 -16.68
C ILE A 455 -4.00 16.26 -16.21
N PHE A 456 -5.25 16.05 -15.81
CA PHE A 456 -6.13 17.11 -15.31
C PHE A 456 -5.98 17.41 -13.82
N ALA A 457 -5.28 16.57 -13.06
CA ALA A 457 -5.04 16.81 -11.64
C ALA A 457 -4.12 18.04 -11.45
N PRO A 458 -4.57 19.07 -10.70
CA PRO A 458 -3.77 20.27 -10.45
C PRO A 458 -2.71 20.06 -9.36
N SER A 459 -2.94 19.12 -8.43
CA SER A 459 -2.02 18.83 -7.34
C SER A 459 -2.13 17.39 -6.87
N ILE A 460 -1.03 16.84 -6.37
CA ILE A 460 -1.01 15.53 -5.71
C ILE A 460 -1.77 15.54 -4.37
N LEU A 461 -1.80 16.68 -3.68
CA LEU A 461 -2.55 16.88 -2.43
C LEU A 461 -4.05 16.65 -2.63
N GLY A 462 -4.61 17.10 -3.76
CA GLY A 462 -6.01 16.85 -4.08
C GLY A 462 -6.32 15.36 -4.20
N ILE A 463 -5.40 14.58 -4.77
CA ILE A 463 -5.52 13.12 -4.89
C ILE A 463 -5.46 12.47 -3.50
N PHE A 464 -4.44 12.79 -2.69
CA PHE A 464 -4.32 12.25 -1.34
C PHE A 464 -5.47 12.67 -0.43
N GLY A 465 -5.90 13.92 -0.52
CA GLY A 465 -7.02 14.47 0.22
C GLY A 465 -8.32 13.75 -0.11
N LEU A 466 -8.72 13.68 -1.38
CA LEU A 466 -9.99 13.11 -1.79
C LEU A 466 -10.06 11.59 -1.51
N ILE A 467 -9.02 10.85 -1.90
CA ILE A 467 -8.99 9.39 -1.73
C ILE A 467 -8.83 9.04 -0.24
N GLY A 468 -7.95 9.75 0.46
CA GLY A 468 -7.75 9.61 1.91
C GLY A 468 -8.94 10.03 2.76
N ALA A 469 -9.81 10.91 2.27
CA ALA A 469 -11.05 11.31 2.95
C ALA A 469 -12.25 10.43 2.60
N THR A 470 -12.19 9.62 1.54
CA THR A 470 -13.30 8.76 1.08
C THR A 470 -13.02 7.27 1.29
N SER A 471 -12.16 6.68 0.47
CA SER A 471 -11.92 5.23 0.46
C SER A 471 -11.18 4.76 1.70
N ALA A 472 -10.23 5.55 2.21
CA ALA A 472 -9.48 5.17 3.41
C ALA A 472 -10.39 5.05 4.65
N PRO A 473 -11.24 6.03 5.02
CA PRO A 473 -12.20 5.87 6.11
C PRO A 473 -13.12 4.65 5.93
N CYS A 474 -13.58 4.40 4.70
CA CYS A 474 -14.41 3.24 4.40
C CYS A 474 -13.69 1.92 4.69
N LEU A 475 -12.46 1.77 4.20
CA LEU A 475 -11.68 0.53 4.25
C LEU A 475 -11.00 0.28 5.59
N ILE A 476 -10.59 1.33 6.29
CA ILE A 476 -9.91 1.25 7.60
C ILE A 476 -10.95 1.20 8.72
N PHE A 477 -11.99 2.04 8.71
CA PHE A 477 -12.85 2.22 9.88
C PHE A 477 -14.22 1.56 9.70
N ILE A 478 -14.94 1.98 8.67
CA ILE A 478 -16.38 1.71 8.52
C ILE A 478 -16.63 0.23 8.21
N PHE A 479 -16.06 -0.30 7.12
CA PHE A 479 -16.35 -1.65 6.68
C PHE A 479 -15.85 -2.73 7.65
N PRO A 480 -14.61 -2.69 8.17
CA PRO A 480 -14.12 -3.67 9.14
C PRO A 480 -15.02 -3.77 10.38
N ALA A 481 -15.44 -2.62 10.93
CA ALA A 481 -16.32 -2.56 12.08
C ALA A 481 -17.71 -3.12 11.80
N ILE A 482 -18.34 -2.67 10.71
CA ILE A 482 -19.71 -3.07 10.40
C ILE A 482 -19.76 -4.55 10.00
N PHE A 483 -18.78 -5.04 9.23
CA PHE A 483 -18.66 -6.46 8.89
C PHE A 483 -18.49 -7.30 10.15
N TYR A 484 -17.65 -6.87 11.10
CA TYR A 484 -17.48 -7.55 12.38
C TYR A 484 -18.77 -7.66 13.18
N ILE A 485 -19.48 -6.54 13.37
CA ILE A 485 -20.73 -6.50 14.13
C ILE A 485 -21.78 -7.43 13.52
N ARG A 486 -21.83 -7.49 12.18
CA ARG A 486 -22.86 -8.25 11.47
C ARG A 486 -22.55 -9.73 11.34
N ILE A 487 -21.27 -10.10 11.15
CA ILE A 487 -20.83 -11.48 10.96
C ILE A 487 -20.70 -12.21 12.30
N MET A 488 -20.32 -11.52 13.38
CA MET A 488 -20.09 -12.16 14.67
C MET A 488 -21.39 -12.73 15.26
N PRO A 489 -21.49 -14.07 15.47
CA PRO A 489 -22.68 -14.70 16.03
C PRO A 489 -23.09 -14.08 17.36
N LYS A 490 -24.39 -13.83 17.54
CA LYS A 490 -24.93 -13.25 18.78
C LYS A 490 -24.72 -14.18 19.98
N ASP A 491 -24.63 -15.48 19.74
CA ASP A 491 -24.46 -16.51 20.77
C ASP A 491 -23.03 -16.53 21.34
N LYS A 492 -22.04 -16.11 20.55
CA LYS A 492 -20.65 -15.97 21.01
C LYS A 492 -20.38 -14.60 21.63
N GLU A 493 -20.94 -13.54 21.04
CA GLU A 493 -20.81 -12.18 21.56
C GLU A 493 -22.16 -11.47 21.49
N PRO A 494 -22.82 -11.17 22.63
CA PRO A 494 -24.09 -10.45 22.63
C PRO A 494 -23.91 -9.03 22.10
N LEU A 495 -24.97 -8.42 21.56
CA LEU A 495 -24.91 -7.08 20.95
C LEU A 495 -24.42 -5.98 21.92
N ARG A 496 -24.59 -6.17 23.22
CA ARG A 496 -24.14 -5.24 24.28
C ARG A 496 -22.73 -5.55 24.80
N SER A 497 -21.99 -6.43 24.14
CA SER A 497 -20.61 -6.75 24.53
C SER A 497 -19.68 -5.57 24.25
N THR A 498 -18.67 -5.39 25.10
CA THR A 498 -17.62 -4.37 24.94
C THR A 498 -16.96 -4.36 23.54
N PRO A 499 -16.62 -5.50 22.89
CA PRO A 499 -16.02 -5.47 21.56
C PRO A 499 -16.97 -4.98 20.45
N LYS A 500 -18.28 -5.26 20.56
CA LYS A 500 -19.26 -4.77 19.57
C LYS A 500 -19.54 -3.28 19.75
N ILE A 501 -19.59 -2.79 20.99
CA ILE A 501 -19.68 -1.35 21.27
C ILE A 501 -18.44 -0.62 20.75
N LEU A 502 -17.25 -1.16 21.01
CA LEU A 502 -16.00 -0.58 20.52
C LEU A 502 -15.96 -0.53 18.99
N ALA A 503 -16.38 -1.61 18.31
CA ALA A 503 -16.51 -1.62 16.85
C ALA A 503 -17.54 -0.57 16.36
N ALA A 504 -18.67 -0.40 17.05
CA ALA A 504 -19.66 0.61 16.66
C ALA A 504 -19.12 2.04 16.81
N CYS A 505 -18.42 2.33 17.91
CA CYS A 505 -17.71 3.61 18.09
C CYS A 505 -16.64 3.82 17.01
N PHE A 506 -15.93 2.76 16.64
CA PHE A 506 -14.91 2.80 15.58
C PHE A 506 -15.52 3.12 14.20
N ALA A 507 -16.67 2.54 13.87
CA ALA A 507 -17.41 2.88 12.66
C ALA A 507 -17.90 4.34 12.67
N LEU A 508 -18.44 4.81 13.80
CA LEU A 508 -18.92 6.18 13.96
C LEU A 508 -17.77 7.18 13.79
N LEU A 509 -16.61 6.92 14.40
CA LEU A 509 -15.41 7.72 14.22
C LEU A 509 -15.01 7.83 12.74
N GLY A 510 -15.09 6.72 11.99
CA GLY A 510 -14.84 6.72 10.55
C GLY A 510 -15.81 7.59 9.75
N VAL A 511 -17.11 7.56 10.10
CA VAL A 511 -18.13 8.40 9.45
C VAL A 511 -17.89 9.89 9.75
N VAL A 512 -17.60 10.22 11.01
CA VAL A 512 -17.27 11.60 11.42
C VAL A 512 -16.02 12.08 10.69
N PHE A 513 -14.97 11.27 10.65
CA PHE A 513 -13.74 11.58 9.93
C PHE A 513 -14.00 11.84 8.44
N MET A 514 -14.74 10.96 7.76
CA MET A 514 -15.11 11.13 6.36
C MET A 514 -15.89 12.43 6.10
N ILE A 515 -16.92 12.71 6.90
CA ILE A 515 -17.74 13.93 6.72
C ILE A 515 -16.91 15.18 6.98
N MET A 516 -16.12 15.22 8.06
CA MET A 516 -15.29 16.38 8.39
C MET A 516 -14.25 16.64 7.30
N SER A 517 -13.46 15.63 6.92
CA SER A 517 -12.40 15.80 5.92
C SER A 517 -12.95 16.20 4.55
N LEU A 518 -14.05 15.58 4.09
CA LEU A 518 -14.66 15.99 2.84
C LEU A 518 -15.20 17.42 2.88
N SER A 519 -15.83 17.81 4.00
CA SER A 519 -16.35 19.17 4.15
C SER A 519 -15.22 20.20 4.06
N PHE A 520 -14.11 19.98 4.77
CA PHE A 520 -12.97 20.90 4.72
C PHE A 520 -12.33 20.99 3.33
N ILE A 521 -12.13 19.86 2.65
CA ILE A 521 -11.54 19.84 1.29
C ILE A 521 -12.46 20.57 0.30
N ILE A 522 -13.77 20.32 0.36
CA ILE A 522 -14.74 20.98 -0.52
C ILE A 522 -14.78 22.49 -0.24
N ILE A 523 -14.74 22.90 1.02
CA ILE A 523 -14.70 24.32 1.40
C ILE A 523 -13.44 24.98 0.85
N ASP A 524 -12.26 24.36 1.02
CA ASP A 524 -10.98 24.88 0.53
C ASP A 524 -10.96 25.05 -1.01
N TRP A 525 -11.56 24.10 -1.73
CA TRP A 525 -11.72 24.22 -3.19
C TRP A 525 -12.72 25.31 -3.59
N ALA A 526 -13.82 25.46 -2.84
CA ALA A 526 -14.85 26.44 -3.12
C ALA A 526 -14.42 27.88 -2.80
N THR A 527 -13.62 28.09 -1.75
CA THR A 527 -13.11 29.41 -1.35
C THR A 527 -11.90 29.86 -2.18
N GLY A 528 -11.43 29.03 -3.13
CA GLY A 528 -10.35 29.39 -4.04
C GLY A 528 -8.94 29.31 -3.44
N GLY A 529 -8.77 28.62 -2.29
CA GLY A 529 -7.46 28.39 -1.66
C GLY A 529 -6.46 27.68 -2.58
N GLY A 530 -6.95 26.97 -3.61
CA GLY A 530 -6.15 26.29 -4.63
C GLY A 530 -5.42 27.19 -5.65
N LYS A 531 -5.55 28.53 -5.59
CA LYS A 531 -4.79 29.45 -6.47
C LYS A 531 -3.47 29.97 -5.86
N SER A 532 -3.15 29.64 -4.61
CA SER A 532 -1.99 30.23 -3.91
C SER A 532 -0.70 29.38 -3.92
N GLY A 533 -0.68 28.21 -4.57
CA GLY A 533 0.45 27.25 -4.41
C GLY A 533 1.15 26.80 -5.68
N GLY A 534 0.88 27.38 -6.86
CA GLY A 534 1.42 26.84 -8.12
C GLY A 534 1.14 27.66 -9.36
N SER A 535 1.50 28.94 -9.34
CA SER A 535 1.80 29.67 -10.57
C SER A 535 3.21 30.20 -10.45
N HIS A 536 4.15 29.47 -11.04
CA HIS A 536 5.13 29.97 -12.00
C HIS A 536 5.88 28.79 -12.65
#